data_AF-A0A7J5YDJ9-F1
#
_entry.id   AF-A0A7J5YDJ9-F1
#
_cell.length_a   1.000
_cell.length_b   1.000
_cell.length_c   1.000
_cell.angle_alpha   90.00
_cell.angle_beta   90.00
_cell.angle_gamma   90.00
#
_symmetry.space_group_name_H-M   'P 1'
#
loop_
_entity.id
_entity.type
_entity.pdbx_description
1 polymer ?
#
loop_
_entity_poly.entity_id
_entity_poly.type
_entity_poly.pdbx_seq_one_letter_code
_entity_poly.pdbx_strand_id
1 'polypeptide(L)'
;MLQIGDEVVYFSALFLLVVLGTRSATGASLLTTFLYVFMVMFRFLPVPADQAGRVLRPGAPSGGVLVVAHRGGSHDAPENTLAAIREVSNGATGVELDLSFTAEGVPVLMHDETVDRTTNGSGPVSKLQLAQLKRLDAAARHRLRDKYSGEKVPTLQEAVEESIRQQLTIFFNVKGQPDKAASVLHEMYKKFPVLYNSSIVSSFEPKVIYKMRQTDPNVVTALIHRPWRLSRFTDGAPRSLSISGQVWTGVLDILLDWAHHHILWKLCGVSAILMQKDYIS
;
A
#
# COMPACT_ATOMS: atom_id res chain seq x y z
N MET A 1 -3.32 -16.36 13.20
CA MET A 1 -2.07 -17.04 13.60
C MET A 1 -2.00 -18.35 12.84
N LEU A 2 -1.11 -18.48 11.85
CA LEU A 2 -0.73 -19.83 11.40
C LEU A 2 -0.01 -20.47 12.59
N GLN A 3 -0.48 -21.64 13.00
CA GLN A 3 0.14 -22.38 14.10
C GLN A 3 1.55 -22.79 13.64
N ILE A 4 2.48 -22.94 14.58
CA ILE A 4 3.88 -23.33 14.34
C ILE A 4 4.00 -24.56 13.39
N GLY A 5 2.96 -25.39 13.29
CA GLY A 5 2.88 -26.55 12.40
C GLY A 5 2.94 -26.25 10.90
N ASP A 6 2.38 -25.13 10.41
CA ASP A 6 2.31 -24.89 8.96
C ASP A 6 3.69 -24.60 8.36
N GLU A 7 4.58 -23.93 9.12
CA GLU A 7 5.96 -23.66 8.68
C GLU A 7 6.77 -24.94 8.53
N VAL A 8 6.62 -25.86 9.47
CA VAL A 8 7.31 -27.15 9.44
C VAL A 8 6.92 -27.93 8.18
N VAL A 9 5.64 -27.96 7.82
CA VAL A 9 5.15 -28.65 6.61
C VAL A 9 5.80 -28.09 5.34
N TYR A 10 5.89 -26.77 5.18
CA TYR A 10 6.50 -26.18 3.99
C TYR A 10 8.01 -26.45 3.89
N PHE A 11 8.75 -26.29 4.98
CA PHE A 11 10.19 -26.56 4.97
C PHE A 11 10.50 -28.05 4.83
N SER A 12 9.62 -28.94 5.32
CA SER A 12 9.69 -30.38 5.05
C SER A 12 9.42 -30.73 3.59
N ALA A 13 8.43 -30.12 2.95
CA ALA A 13 8.16 -30.31 1.52
C ALA A 13 9.32 -29.80 0.65
N LEU A 14 9.87 -28.62 0.98
CA LEU A 14 11.05 -28.06 0.32
C LEU A 14 12.27 -28.97 0.48
N PHE A 15 12.47 -29.51 1.68
CA PHE A 15 13.55 -30.47 1.94
C PHE A 15 13.44 -31.68 1.01
N LEU A 16 12.26 -32.31 0.94
CA LEU A 16 12.04 -33.47 0.06
C LEU A 16 12.28 -33.15 -1.41
N LEU A 17 11.82 -31.99 -1.90
CA LEU A 17 12.07 -31.55 -3.27
C LEU A 17 13.57 -31.37 -3.57
N VAL A 18 14.31 -30.75 -2.65
CA VAL A 18 15.76 -30.55 -2.82
C VAL A 18 16.51 -31.89 -2.73
N VAL A 19 16.11 -32.81 -1.85
CA VAL A 19 16.66 -34.17 -1.80
C VAL A 19 16.44 -34.90 -3.13
N LEU A 20 15.22 -34.85 -3.69
CA LEU A 20 14.90 -35.51 -4.95
C LEU A 20 15.71 -34.95 -6.13
N GLY A 21 15.92 -33.62 -6.17
CA GLY A 21 16.67 -32.96 -7.25
C GLY A 21 18.19 -33.12 -7.12
N THR A 22 18.74 -32.95 -5.92
CA THR A 22 20.20 -32.96 -5.68
C THR A 22 20.74 -34.35 -5.35
N ARG A 23 19.87 -35.29 -4.96
CA ARG A 23 20.22 -36.59 -4.39
C ARG A 23 21.15 -36.50 -3.17
N SER A 24 21.15 -35.37 -2.47
CA SER A 24 22.01 -35.13 -1.31
C SER A 24 21.18 -34.68 -0.11
N ALA A 25 21.06 -35.55 0.89
CA ALA A 25 20.39 -35.22 2.14
C ALA A 25 21.10 -34.07 2.88
N THR A 26 22.43 -34.06 2.88
CA THR A 26 23.22 -33.00 3.52
C THR A 26 23.01 -31.65 2.84
N GLY A 27 23.05 -31.62 1.50
CA GLY A 27 22.81 -30.39 0.73
C GLY A 27 21.40 -29.86 0.94
N ALA A 28 20.40 -30.74 0.94
CA ALA A 28 19.03 -30.38 1.22
C ALA A 28 18.84 -29.83 2.65
N SER A 29 19.43 -30.48 3.66
CA SER A 29 19.35 -30.03 5.06
C SER A 29 19.99 -28.66 5.26
N LEU A 30 21.15 -28.43 4.65
CA LEU A 30 21.84 -27.15 4.73
C LEU A 30 21.02 -26.04 4.08
N LEU A 31 20.47 -26.29 2.89
CA LEU A 31 19.66 -25.30 2.17
C LEU A 31 18.36 -24.99 2.90
N THR A 32 17.62 -25.99 3.38
CA THR A 32 16.35 -25.74 4.09
C THR A 32 16.56 -25.07 5.43
N THR A 33 17.60 -25.46 6.18
CA THR A 33 17.98 -24.79 7.43
C THR A 33 18.38 -23.35 7.16
N PHE A 34 19.18 -23.10 6.12
CA PHE A 34 19.56 -21.75 5.72
C PHE A 34 18.33 -20.90 5.37
N LEU A 35 17.39 -21.41 4.56
CA LEU A 35 16.18 -20.70 4.18
C LEU A 35 15.25 -20.44 5.38
N TYR A 36 15.15 -21.39 6.32
CA TYR A 36 14.40 -21.21 7.55
C TYR A 36 15.03 -20.13 8.43
N VAL A 37 16.34 -20.20 8.68
CA VAL A 37 17.07 -19.19 9.47
C VAL A 37 16.97 -17.82 8.79
N PHE A 38 17.11 -17.76 7.47
CA PHE A 38 16.92 -16.53 6.69
C PHE A 38 15.53 -15.95 6.93
N MET A 39 14.48 -16.77 6.81
CA MET A 39 13.10 -16.32 7.02
C MET A 39 12.90 -15.83 8.46
N VAL A 40 13.39 -16.55 9.46
CA VAL A 40 13.28 -16.15 10.88
C VAL A 40 14.03 -14.85 11.17
N MET A 41 15.20 -14.66 10.57
CA MET A 41 16.06 -13.49 10.80
C MET A 41 15.56 -12.23 10.09
N PHE A 42 14.93 -12.37 8.92
CA PHE A 42 14.50 -11.25 8.08
C PHE A 42 12.99 -10.99 8.09
N ARG A 43 12.20 -11.80 8.79
CA ARG A 43 10.76 -11.54 8.92
C ARG A 43 10.46 -10.46 9.96
N PHE A 44 9.37 -9.74 9.74
CA PHE A 44 8.74 -8.92 10.76
C PHE A 44 7.53 -9.64 11.34
N LEU A 45 7.37 -9.59 12.67
CA LEU A 45 6.11 -10.00 13.28
C LEU A 45 5.03 -8.98 12.90
N PRO A 46 3.78 -9.40 12.65
CA PRO A 46 2.66 -8.49 12.56
C PRO A 46 2.50 -7.68 13.84
N VAL A 47 1.93 -6.48 13.73
CA VAL A 47 1.51 -5.72 14.92
C VAL A 47 0.48 -6.51 15.74
N PRO A 48 0.36 -6.24 17.05
CA PRO A 48 -0.67 -6.86 17.89
C PRO A 48 -2.08 -6.75 17.28
N ALA A 49 -2.86 -7.84 17.38
CA ALA A 49 -4.17 -7.94 16.74
C ALA A 49 -5.18 -6.90 17.28
N ASP A 50 -5.04 -6.47 18.53
CA ASP A 50 -5.84 -5.39 19.11
C ASP A 50 -5.52 -4.05 18.44
N GLN A 51 -4.24 -3.74 18.22
CA GLN A 51 -3.82 -2.53 17.52
C GLN A 51 -4.30 -2.54 16.06
N ALA A 52 -4.07 -3.64 15.33
CA ALA A 52 -4.58 -3.79 13.97
C ALA A 52 -6.12 -3.66 13.93
N GLY A 53 -6.80 -4.24 14.93
CA GLY A 53 -8.26 -4.15 15.09
C GLY A 53 -8.77 -2.73 15.25
N ARG A 54 -8.08 -1.87 16.02
CA ARG A 54 -8.45 -0.45 16.18
C ARG A 54 -8.43 0.32 14.86
N VAL A 55 -7.45 0.04 13.99
CA VAL A 55 -7.32 0.67 12.68
C VAL A 55 -8.31 0.11 11.67
N LEU A 56 -8.43 -1.22 11.60
CA LEU A 56 -9.22 -1.90 10.57
C LEU A 56 -10.72 -1.91 10.89
N ARG A 57 -11.10 -1.69 12.16
CA ARG A 57 -12.48 -1.71 12.67
C ARG A 57 -12.68 -0.64 13.75
N PRO A 58 -12.53 0.65 13.42
CA PRO A 58 -12.67 1.72 14.40
C PRO A 58 -14.11 1.77 14.93
N GLY A 59 -14.27 1.73 16.25
CA GLY A 59 -15.55 1.99 16.92
C GLY A 59 -16.63 0.90 16.82
N ALA A 60 -16.35 -0.29 16.27
CA ALA A 60 -17.36 -1.34 16.12
C ALA A 60 -17.32 -2.36 17.29
N PRO A 61 -18.39 -2.49 18.11
CA PRO A 61 -18.66 -3.73 18.81
C PRO A 61 -19.08 -4.77 17.76
N SER A 62 -18.15 -5.64 17.37
CA SER A 62 -18.36 -6.82 16.52
C SER A 62 -19.39 -6.67 15.38
N GLY A 63 -18.98 -6.15 14.21
CA GLY A 63 -19.75 -6.36 12.96
C GLY A 63 -19.79 -5.23 11.93
N GLY A 64 -19.35 -4.01 12.26
CA GLY A 64 -19.34 -2.89 11.31
C GLY A 64 -18.29 -3.05 10.21
N VAL A 65 -18.66 -2.79 8.96
CA VAL A 65 -17.72 -2.72 7.82
C VAL A 65 -17.15 -1.30 7.76
N LEU A 66 -15.82 -1.19 7.80
CA LEU A 66 -15.13 0.08 7.61
C LEU A 66 -15.33 0.56 6.17
N VAL A 67 -15.92 1.75 6.01
CA VAL A 67 -16.05 2.41 4.71
C VAL A 67 -14.91 3.40 4.54
N VAL A 68 -14.12 3.20 3.49
CA VAL A 68 -12.95 4.04 3.17
C VAL A 68 -13.21 4.78 1.88
N ALA A 69 -13.19 6.12 1.93
CA ALA A 69 -13.36 6.97 0.77
C ALA A 69 -12.08 6.94 -0.09
N HIS A 70 -12.15 6.24 -1.22
CA HIS A 70 -11.05 6.11 -2.18
C HIS A 70 -10.66 7.50 -2.71
N ARG A 71 -9.39 7.88 -2.51
CA ARG A 71 -8.83 9.20 -2.81
C ARG A 71 -9.58 10.38 -2.19
N GLY A 72 -10.19 10.19 -1.02
CA GLY A 72 -11.05 11.20 -0.38
C GLY A 72 -12.48 11.28 -0.91
N GLY A 73 -12.94 10.30 -1.70
CA GLY A 73 -14.29 10.32 -2.27
C GLY A 73 -14.33 11.11 -3.59
N SER A 74 -13.55 10.63 -4.56
CA SER A 74 -13.29 11.30 -5.84
C SER A 74 -14.51 11.63 -6.70
N HIS A 75 -15.69 11.11 -6.36
CA HIS A 75 -16.94 11.45 -7.02
C HIS A 75 -17.52 12.78 -6.51
N ASP A 76 -17.40 13.05 -5.22
CA ASP A 76 -18.09 14.15 -4.53
C ASP A 76 -17.19 15.39 -4.36
N ALA A 77 -15.87 15.20 -4.48
CA ALA A 77 -14.86 16.23 -4.48
C ALA A 77 -13.63 15.83 -5.31
N PRO A 78 -12.79 16.79 -5.75
CA PRO A 78 -11.58 16.49 -6.50
C PRO A 78 -10.66 15.56 -5.71
N GLU A 79 -10.26 14.43 -6.32
CA GLU A 79 -9.47 13.39 -5.66
C GLU A 79 -8.16 13.90 -5.02
N ASN A 80 -7.74 13.30 -3.91
CA ASN A 80 -6.48 13.61 -3.22
C ASN A 80 -6.34 15.11 -2.82
N THR A 81 -7.43 15.78 -2.46
CA THR A 81 -7.44 17.18 -2.00
C THR A 81 -7.93 17.32 -0.56
N LEU A 82 -7.74 18.50 0.07
CA LEU A 82 -8.27 18.75 1.41
C LEU A 82 -9.80 18.86 1.37
N ALA A 83 -10.35 19.43 0.30
CA ALA A 83 -11.79 19.44 0.06
C ALA A 83 -12.37 18.02 0.07
N ALA A 84 -11.71 17.06 -0.60
CA ALA A 84 -12.15 15.67 -0.58
C ALA A 84 -12.11 15.06 0.81
N ILE A 85 -11.01 15.24 1.56
CA ILE A 85 -10.91 14.75 2.95
C ILE A 85 -12.05 15.28 3.83
N ARG A 86 -12.43 16.56 3.68
CA ARG A 86 -13.52 17.18 4.46
C ARG A 86 -14.90 16.62 4.12
N GLU A 87 -15.11 16.16 2.90
CA GLU A 87 -16.38 15.59 2.45
C GLU A 87 -16.54 14.11 2.84
N VAL A 88 -15.46 13.41 3.24
CA VAL A 88 -15.48 11.98 3.65
C VAL A 88 -16.45 11.71 4.80
N SER A 89 -16.50 12.63 5.78
CA SER A 89 -17.32 12.49 6.99
C SER A 89 -18.83 12.36 6.70
N ASN A 90 -19.27 12.60 5.46
CA ASN A 90 -20.67 12.45 5.03
C ASN A 90 -21.11 10.99 4.79
N GLY A 91 -20.22 10.00 4.93
CA GLY A 91 -20.61 8.59 4.76
C GLY A 91 -19.50 7.55 4.94
N ALA A 92 -18.27 7.97 5.22
CA ALA A 92 -17.13 7.09 5.43
C ALA A 92 -16.36 7.50 6.70
N THR A 93 -15.73 6.51 7.33
CA THR A 93 -14.92 6.71 8.55
C THR A 93 -13.43 6.55 8.28
N GLY A 94 -13.06 6.24 7.03
CA GLY A 94 -11.68 6.21 6.57
C GLY A 94 -11.51 6.94 5.26
N VAL A 95 -10.27 7.33 4.99
CA VAL A 95 -9.86 7.98 3.75
C VAL A 95 -8.62 7.30 3.19
N GLU A 96 -8.63 7.01 1.90
CA GLU A 96 -7.43 6.54 1.19
C GLU A 96 -6.80 7.70 0.44
N LEU A 97 -5.47 7.80 0.51
CA LEU A 97 -4.68 8.90 -0.03
C LEU A 97 -3.44 8.33 -0.73
N ASP A 98 -3.21 8.77 -1.98
CA ASP A 98 -2.06 8.35 -2.77
C ASP A 98 -0.85 9.25 -2.50
N LEU A 99 0.27 8.65 -2.10
CA LEU A 99 1.51 9.37 -1.84
C LEU A 99 2.39 9.49 -3.09
N SER A 100 2.82 10.71 -3.39
CA SER A 100 3.83 11.02 -4.40
C SER A 100 4.86 12.03 -3.87
N PHE A 101 5.89 12.32 -4.68
CA PHE A 101 6.99 13.19 -4.26
C PHE A 101 7.34 14.21 -5.34
N THR A 102 7.54 15.45 -4.91
CA THR A 102 8.03 16.56 -5.74
C THR A 102 9.51 16.38 -6.12
N ALA A 103 10.04 17.28 -6.95
CA ALA A 103 11.45 17.27 -7.38
C ALA A 103 12.45 17.36 -6.21
N GLU A 104 12.17 18.21 -5.23
CA GLU A 104 12.92 18.35 -3.98
C GLU A 104 12.55 17.30 -2.93
N GLY A 105 11.61 16.41 -3.27
CA GLY A 105 11.22 15.29 -2.44
C GLY A 105 10.26 15.59 -1.30
N VAL A 106 9.51 16.69 -1.39
CA VAL A 106 8.39 16.94 -0.49
C VAL A 106 7.28 15.92 -0.79
N PRO A 107 6.69 15.27 0.23
CA PRO A 107 5.55 14.38 0.05
C PRO A 107 4.26 15.15 -0.25
N VAL A 108 3.58 14.77 -1.32
CA VAL A 108 2.32 15.36 -1.78
C VAL A 108 1.30 14.27 -2.10
N LEU A 109 0.01 14.64 -2.12
CA LEU A 109 -1.03 13.71 -2.55
C LEU A 109 -1.25 13.79 -4.05
N MET A 110 -1.03 12.68 -4.75
CA MET A 110 -1.29 12.56 -6.18
C MET A 110 -1.29 11.08 -6.58
N HIS A 111 -2.34 10.65 -7.29
CA HIS A 111 -2.41 9.29 -7.79
C HIS A 111 -1.45 9.05 -8.96
N ASP A 112 -1.44 9.96 -9.93
CA ASP A 112 -0.72 9.78 -11.18
C ASP A 112 0.74 10.24 -11.06
N GLU A 113 1.60 9.74 -11.96
CA GLU A 113 2.99 10.21 -12.05
C GLU A 113 3.08 11.65 -12.60
N THR A 114 2.03 12.12 -13.27
CA THR A 114 1.92 13.46 -13.85
C THR A 114 0.68 14.20 -13.33
N VAL A 115 0.66 15.52 -13.47
CA VAL A 115 -0.44 16.37 -12.97
C VAL A 115 -1.58 16.56 -13.98
N ASP A 116 -1.42 16.05 -15.20
CA ASP A 116 -2.24 16.39 -16.38
C ASP A 116 -3.72 16.04 -16.24
N ARG A 117 -4.03 14.89 -15.63
CA ARG A 117 -5.41 14.39 -15.54
C ARG A 117 -6.26 15.17 -14.53
N THR A 118 -5.66 15.62 -13.42
CA THR A 118 -6.40 16.19 -12.29
C THR A 118 -6.27 17.70 -12.20
N THR A 119 -5.27 18.30 -12.84
CA THR A 119 -4.96 19.72 -12.71
C THR A 119 -5.08 20.51 -14.02
N ASN A 120 -4.86 21.82 -13.94
CA ASN A 120 -4.65 22.71 -15.09
C ASN A 120 -3.19 22.78 -15.57
N GLY A 121 -2.28 22.00 -14.99
CA GLY A 121 -0.88 21.92 -15.40
C GLY A 121 -0.56 20.67 -16.23
N SER A 122 0.71 20.51 -16.57
CA SER A 122 1.24 19.34 -17.27
C SER A 122 2.62 18.95 -16.76
N GLY A 123 2.93 17.66 -16.87
CA GLY A 123 4.25 17.11 -16.60
C GLY A 123 4.36 16.30 -15.31
N PRO A 124 5.49 15.62 -15.11
CA PRO A 124 5.68 14.68 -14.01
C PRO A 124 5.83 15.40 -12.67
N VAL A 125 5.15 14.88 -11.65
CA VAL A 125 5.20 15.41 -10.26
C VAL A 125 6.64 15.46 -9.75
N SER A 126 7.43 14.45 -10.09
CA SER A 126 8.85 14.31 -9.70
C SER A 126 9.79 15.35 -10.33
N LYS A 127 9.31 16.18 -11.27
CA LYS A 127 10.09 17.29 -11.85
C LYS A 127 9.55 18.66 -11.46
N LEU A 128 8.47 18.73 -10.69
CA LEU A 128 7.87 19.98 -10.23
C LEU A 128 8.29 20.25 -8.79
N GLN A 129 8.64 21.51 -8.51
CA GLN A 129 8.81 22.00 -7.14
C GLN A 129 7.45 22.14 -6.45
N LEU A 130 7.42 22.04 -5.12
CA LEU A 130 6.20 22.26 -4.34
C LEU A 130 5.55 23.60 -4.66
N ALA A 131 6.35 24.66 -4.77
CA ALA A 131 5.86 26.00 -5.12
C ALA A 131 5.18 26.04 -6.51
N GLN A 132 5.63 25.22 -7.46
CA GLN A 132 4.99 25.10 -8.77
C GLN A 132 3.68 24.32 -8.65
N LEU A 133 3.67 23.20 -7.92
CA LEU A 133 2.47 22.38 -7.69
C LEU A 133 1.37 23.16 -6.95
N LYS A 134 1.73 23.97 -5.96
CA LYS A 134 0.78 24.81 -5.20
C LYS A 134 0.13 25.92 -6.04
N ARG A 135 0.66 26.24 -7.22
CA ARG A 135 0.00 27.16 -8.16
C ARG A 135 -1.09 26.48 -9.00
N LEU A 136 -1.03 25.17 -9.15
CA LEU A 136 -2.02 24.42 -9.91
C LEU A 136 -3.38 24.42 -9.20
N ASP A 137 -4.43 24.30 -9.99
CA ASP A 137 -5.79 24.03 -9.52
C ASP A 137 -6.06 22.53 -9.68
N ALA A 138 -6.17 21.83 -8.55
CA ALA A 138 -6.42 20.40 -8.47
C ALA A 138 -7.88 20.00 -8.71
N ALA A 139 -8.79 20.98 -8.86
CA ALA A 139 -10.17 20.78 -9.24
C ALA A 139 -10.43 21.02 -10.73
N ALA A 140 -9.45 21.56 -11.48
CA ALA A 140 -9.66 22.06 -12.85
C ALA A 140 -10.32 21.06 -13.81
N ARG A 141 -10.07 19.75 -13.62
CA ARG A 141 -10.62 18.66 -14.44
C ARG A 141 -11.78 17.92 -13.80
N HIS A 142 -12.19 18.31 -12.59
CA HIS A 142 -13.28 17.69 -11.86
C HIS A 142 -14.65 18.19 -12.35
N ARG A 143 -15.68 17.33 -12.29
CA ARG A 143 -17.05 17.68 -12.72
C ARG A 143 -17.67 18.81 -11.90
N LEU A 144 -17.23 18.97 -10.65
CA LEU A 144 -17.65 20.02 -9.72
C LEU A 144 -16.61 21.16 -9.60
N ARG A 145 -15.78 21.39 -10.62
CA ARG A 145 -14.69 22.39 -10.59
C ARG A 145 -15.13 23.78 -10.13
N ASP A 146 -16.36 24.20 -10.47
CA ASP A 146 -16.85 25.54 -10.11
C ASP A 146 -17.10 25.66 -8.59
N LYS A 147 -17.48 24.57 -7.91
CA LYS A 147 -17.61 24.51 -6.44
C LYS A 147 -16.25 24.55 -5.74
N TYR A 148 -15.23 23.92 -6.34
CA TYR A 148 -13.92 23.72 -5.73
C TYR A 148 -12.81 24.50 -6.44
N SER A 149 -13.15 25.63 -7.07
CA SER A 149 -12.19 26.40 -7.85
C SER A 149 -11.03 26.87 -6.98
N GLY A 150 -9.81 26.67 -7.49
CA GLY A 150 -8.59 27.05 -6.78
C GLY A 150 -8.12 26.04 -5.73
N GLU A 151 -8.75 24.87 -5.60
CA GLU A 151 -8.29 23.80 -4.72
C GLU A 151 -6.84 23.41 -5.05
N LYS A 152 -6.03 23.17 -4.02
CA LYS A 152 -4.59 22.95 -4.18
C LYS A 152 -4.23 21.49 -4.02
N VAL A 153 -3.12 21.09 -4.65
CA VAL A 153 -2.46 19.83 -4.34
C VAL A 153 -1.95 19.90 -2.89
N PRO A 154 -2.42 19.04 -1.97
CA PRO A 154 -1.99 19.05 -0.59
C PRO A 154 -0.65 18.32 -0.42
N THR A 155 0.11 18.77 0.55
CA THR A 155 1.22 18.00 1.13
C THR A 155 0.65 16.87 2.00
N LEU A 156 1.47 15.85 2.24
CA LEU A 156 1.10 14.78 3.18
C LEU A 156 0.78 15.33 4.57
N GLN A 157 1.53 16.31 5.06
CA GLN A 157 1.31 16.88 6.39
C GLN A 157 -0.06 17.56 6.49
N GLU A 158 -0.42 18.42 5.53
CA GLU A 158 -1.74 19.10 5.51
C GLU A 158 -2.87 18.06 5.51
N ALA A 159 -2.71 16.98 4.74
CA ALA A 159 -3.71 15.91 4.67
C ALA A 159 -3.83 15.10 5.97
N VAL A 160 -2.71 14.82 6.64
CA VAL A 160 -2.68 14.15 7.95
C VAL A 160 -3.38 15.00 9.00
N GLU A 161 -3.05 16.29 9.07
CA GLU A 161 -3.67 17.23 10.01
C GLU A 161 -5.18 17.35 9.78
N GLU A 162 -5.63 17.44 8.52
CA GLU A 162 -7.05 17.48 8.19
C GLU A 162 -7.74 16.15 8.54
N SER A 163 -7.14 15.00 8.22
CA SER A 163 -7.72 13.69 8.52
C SER A 163 -7.86 13.44 10.02
N ILE A 164 -6.86 13.86 10.82
CA ILE A 164 -6.94 13.81 12.30
C ILE A 164 -8.07 14.71 12.80
N ARG A 165 -8.22 15.92 12.25
CA ARG A 165 -9.31 16.84 12.62
C ARG A 165 -10.68 16.23 12.34
N GLN A 166 -10.82 15.51 11.21
CA GLN A 166 -12.04 14.80 10.82
C GLN A 166 -12.20 13.44 11.53
N GLN A 167 -11.26 13.04 12.38
CA GLN A 167 -11.24 11.74 13.08
C GLN A 167 -11.30 10.52 12.13
N LEU A 168 -10.67 10.63 10.97
CA LEU A 168 -10.67 9.59 9.93
C LEU A 168 -9.52 8.60 10.11
N THR A 169 -9.76 7.33 9.79
CA THR A 169 -8.68 6.35 9.60
C THR A 169 -8.03 6.55 8.23
N ILE A 170 -6.70 6.75 8.20
CA ILE A 170 -5.97 7.05 6.96
C ILE A 170 -5.38 5.79 6.33
N PHE A 171 -5.59 5.59 5.04
CA PHE A 171 -4.96 4.55 4.23
C PHE A 171 -3.94 5.22 3.30
N PHE A 172 -2.67 5.18 3.67
CA PHE A 172 -1.59 5.71 2.83
C PHE A 172 -1.25 4.71 1.73
N ASN A 173 -1.65 4.98 0.49
CA ASN A 173 -1.27 4.16 -0.65
C ASN A 173 0.07 4.64 -1.23
N VAL A 174 1.10 3.80 -1.15
CA VAL A 174 2.46 4.13 -1.56
C VAL A 174 2.86 3.30 -2.77
N LYS A 175 3.26 3.96 -3.85
CA LYS A 175 3.55 3.30 -5.15
C LYS A 175 5.03 3.06 -5.45
N GLY A 176 5.95 3.51 -4.59
CA GLY A 176 7.39 3.34 -4.80
C GLY A 176 8.23 4.17 -3.84
N GLN A 177 9.52 4.35 -4.18
CA GLN A 177 10.52 5.08 -3.36
C GLN A 177 10.54 4.61 -1.89
N PRO A 178 10.77 3.31 -1.63
CA PRO A 178 10.53 2.69 -0.32
C PRO A 178 11.28 3.38 0.83
N ASP A 179 12.57 3.70 0.66
CA ASP A 179 13.36 4.36 1.72
C ASP A 179 12.84 5.76 2.06
N LYS A 180 12.50 6.53 1.02
CA LYS A 180 11.99 7.89 1.18
C LYS A 180 10.59 7.89 1.79
N ALA A 181 9.71 7.01 1.32
CA ALA A 181 8.36 6.87 1.85
C ALA A 181 8.39 6.42 3.31
N ALA A 182 9.19 5.40 3.64
CA ALA A 182 9.32 4.94 5.02
C ALA A 182 9.88 6.01 5.94
N SER A 183 10.90 6.76 5.51
CA SER A 183 11.48 7.87 6.29
C SER A 183 10.46 8.99 6.54
N VAL A 184 9.78 9.45 5.50
CA VAL A 184 8.78 10.52 5.62
C VAL A 184 7.60 10.09 6.48
N LEU A 185 7.07 8.88 6.26
CA LEU A 185 5.96 8.37 7.06
C LEU A 185 6.38 8.18 8.51
N HIS A 186 7.56 7.63 8.79
CA HIS A 186 8.07 7.49 10.16
C HIS A 186 8.15 8.84 10.89
N GLU A 187 8.61 9.91 10.22
CA GLU A 187 8.58 11.25 10.81
C GLU A 187 7.14 11.76 11.04
N MET A 188 6.18 11.42 10.17
CA MET A 188 4.76 11.70 10.43
C MET A 188 4.23 10.93 11.65
N TYR A 189 4.55 9.65 11.81
CA TYR A 189 4.16 8.85 12.99
C TYR A 189 4.77 9.40 14.28
N LYS A 190 6.04 9.84 14.24
CA LYS A 190 6.69 10.51 15.38
C LYS A 190 6.01 11.83 15.74
N LYS A 191 5.66 12.63 14.72
CA LYS A 191 4.99 13.92 14.90
C LYS A 191 3.53 13.76 15.37
N PHE A 192 2.84 12.73 14.88
CA PHE A 192 1.44 12.46 15.16
C PHE A 192 1.25 11.00 15.64
N PRO A 193 1.57 10.68 16.91
CA PRO A 193 1.49 9.31 17.41
C PRO A 193 0.09 8.66 17.35
N VAL A 194 -0.96 9.46 17.22
CA VAL A 194 -2.34 8.97 16.97
C VAL A 194 -2.40 8.05 15.75
N LEU A 195 -1.55 8.29 14.74
CA LEU A 195 -1.49 7.52 13.51
C LEU A 195 -1.25 6.03 13.75
N TYR A 196 -0.55 5.62 14.81
CA TYR A 196 -0.35 4.20 15.13
C TYR A 196 -1.67 3.44 15.37
N ASN A 197 -2.74 4.16 15.72
CA ASN A 197 -4.07 3.60 15.96
C ASN A 197 -5.14 4.09 14.97
N SER A 198 -4.80 5.02 14.07
CA SER A 198 -5.75 5.62 13.11
C SER A 198 -5.22 5.66 11.68
N SER A 199 -4.24 4.82 11.33
CA SER A 199 -3.75 4.76 9.96
C SER A 199 -3.13 3.41 9.60
N ILE A 200 -3.03 3.18 8.29
CA ILE A 200 -2.40 2.01 7.69
C ILE A 200 -1.59 2.42 6.47
N VAL A 201 -0.39 1.85 6.33
CA VAL A 201 0.44 2.02 5.13
C VAL A 201 0.20 0.83 4.20
N SER A 202 -0.29 1.11 3.00
CA SER A 202 -0.61 0.11 1.99
C SER A 202 0.21 0.28 0.72
N SER A 203 0.51 -0.83 0.06
CA SER A 203 1.22 -0.81 -1.23
C SER A 203 0.99 -2.11 -2.00
N PHE A 204 1.02 -2.01 -3.33
CA PHE A 204 1.18 -3.18 -4.20
C PHE A 204 2.61 -3.73 -4.21
N GLU A 205 3.59 -3.00 -3.67
CA GLU A 205 5.00 -3.34 -3.73
C GLU A 205 5.50 -3.87 -2.38
N PRO A 206 5.81 -5.18 -2.25
CA PRO A 206 6.23 -5.75 -0.98
C PRO A 206 7.46 -5.08 -0.35
N LYS A 207 8.38 -4.59 -1.19
CA LYS A 207 9.56 -3.83 -0.73
C LYS A 207 9.21 -2.55 0.04
N VAL A 208 8.11 -1.89 -0.30
CA VAL A 208 7.66 -0.68 0.41
C VAL A 208 7.20 -1.06 1.81
N ILE A 209 6.38 -2.11 1.92
CA ILE A 209 5.91 -2.60 3.22
C ILE A 209 7.07 -3.11 4.06
N TYR A 210 7.96 -3.92 3.48
CA TYR A 210 9.14 -4.41 4.17
C TYR A 210 10.01 -3.27 4.70
N LYS A 211 10.25 -2.23 3.88
CA LYS A 211 11.03 -1.05 4.31
C LYS A 211 10.33 -0.25 5.39
N MET A 212 9.01 -0.08 5.31
CA MET A 212 8.22 0.57 6.35
C MET A 212 8.36 -0.17 7.68
N ARG A 213 8.22 -1.51 7.68
CA ARG A 213 8.36 -2.34 8.88
C ARG A 213 9.78 -2.39 9.44
N GLN A 214 10.79 -2.33 8.56
CA GLN A 214 12.18 -2.18 8.95
C GLN A 214 12.43 -0.84 9.68
N THR A 215 11.77 0.22 9.22
CA THR A 215 11.93 1.57 9.78
C THR A 215 11.12 1.74 11.07
N ASP A 216 9.90 1.19 11.10
CA ASP A 216 8.99 1.27 12.23
C ASP A 216 8.11 -0.01 12.33
N PRO A 217 8.44 -0.93 13.25
CA PRO A 217 7.71 -2.18 13.43
C PRO A 217 6.37 -2.00 14.17
N ASN A 218 5.97 -0.78 14.55
CA ASN A 218 4.68 -0.53 15.20
C ASN A 218 3.61 -0.03 14.21
N VAL A 219 3.99 0.25 12.95
CA VAL A 219 3.05 0.72 11.92
C VAL A 219 2.19 -0.42 11.38
N VAL A 220 0.87 -0.24 11.38
CA VAL A 220 -0.07 -1.15 10.72
C VAL A 220 0.17 -1.07 9.21
N THR A 221 0.33 -2.22 8.56
CA THR A 221 0.60 -2.29 7.11
C THR A 221 -0.34 -3.22 6.39
N ALA A 222 -0.58 -2.93 5.11
CA ALA A 222 -1.31 -3.81 4.21
C ALA A 222 -0.59 -4.04 2.88
N LEU A 223 -0.67 -5.26 2.36
CA LEU A 223 -0.35 -5.52 0.95
C LEU A 223 -1.62 -5.41 0.12
N ILE A 224 -1.54 -4.66 -0.97
CA ILE A 224 -2.61 -4.58 -1.96
C ILE A 224 -2.38 -5.69 -2.97
N HIS A 225 -3.39 -6.52 -3.19
CA HIS A 225 -3.33 -7.64 -4.11
C HIS A 225 -4.40 -7.51 -5.18
N ARG A 226 -3.95 -7.59 -6.44
CA ARG A 226 -4.80 -7.78 -7.62
C ARG A 226 -4.23 -8.98 -8.39
N PRO A 227 -5.04 -10.02 -8.66
CA PRO A 227 -4.65 -11.09 -9.55
C PRO A 227 -4.23 -10.56 -10.93
N TRP A 228 -3.21 -11.15 -11.54
CA TRP A 228 -2.75 -10.77 -12.89
C TRP A 228 -2.21 -9.34 -13.01
N ARG A 229 -1.72 -8.76 -11.90
CA ARG A 229 -1.29 -7.36 -11.88
C ARG A 229 -0.14 -7.07 -12.84
N LEU A 230 0.83 -7.98 -12.92
CA LEU A 230 2.06 -7.80 -13.68
C LEU A 230 1.84 -8.02 -15.18
N SER A 231 0.90 -8.89 -15.54
CA SER A 231 0.59 -9.23 -16.93
C SER A 231 -0.53 -8.39 -17.55
N ARG A 232 -1.47 -7.88 -16.74
CA ARG A 232 -2.70 -7.22 -17.23
C ARG A 232 -2.91 -5.82 -16.64
N PHE A 233 -3.53 -4.94 -17.42
CA PHE A 233 -4.13 -3.69 -16.94
C PHE A 233 -5.48 -3.97 -16.26
N THR A 234 -6.09 -2.95 -15.66
CA THR A 234 -7.37 -3.08 -14.95
C THR A 234 -8.54 -3.40 -15.89
N ASP A 235 -8.43 -3.08 -17.18
CA ASP A 235 -9.39 -3.44 -18.23
C ASP A 235 -9.15 -4.83 -18.83
N GLY A 236 -8.15 -5.58 -18.34
CA GLY A 236 -7.77 -6.88 -18.86
C GLY A 236 -6.86 -6.85 -20.09
N ALA A 237 -6.46 -5.68 -20.59
CA ALA A 237 -5.50 -5.60 -21.68
C ALA A 237 -4.11 -6.08 -21.21
N PRO A 238 -3.33 -6.80 -22.06
CA PRO A 238 -1.99 -7.23 -21.70
C PRO A 238 -1.03 -6.03 -21.59
N ARG A 239 -0.15 -6.06 -20.59
CA ARG A 239 0.89 -5.04 -20.38
C ARG A 239 2.06 -5.17 -21.37
N SER A 240 2.32 -6.38 -21.84
CA SER A 240 3.33 -6.66 -22.87
C SER A 240 2.65 -6.96 -24.20
N LEU A 241 3.14 -6.37 -25.29
CA LEU A 241 2.70 -6.69 -26.64
C LEU A 241 3.33 -7.98 -27.19
N SER A 242 4.48 -8.42 -26.64
CA SER A 242 5.13 -9.65 -27.07
C SER A 242 4.54 -10.88 -26.38
N ILE A 243 4.38 -11.98 -27.13
CA ILE A 243 3.90 -13.27 -26.61
C ILE A 243 4.80 -13.76 -25.46
N SER A 244 6.11 -13.71 -25.66
CA SER A 244 7.07 -14.12 -24.62
C SER A 244 6.92 -13.27 -23.34
N GLY A 245 6.75 -11.95 -23.47
CA GLY A 245 6.54 -11.08 -22.32
C GLY A 245 5.22 -11.35 -21.60
N GLN A 246 4.16 -11.68 -22.34
CA GLN A 246 2.87 -12.06 -21.74
C GLN A 246 2.97 -13.37 -20.96
N VAL A 247 3.63 -14.39 -21.53
CA VAL A 247 3.87 -15.66 -20.85
C VAL A 247 4.69 -15.44 -19.59
N TRP A 248 5.80 -14.70 -19.68
CA TRP A 248 6.65 -14.47 -18.52
C TRP A 248 5.97 -13.69 -17.41
N THR A 249 5.29 -12.59 -17.75
CA THR A 249 4.55 -11.80 -16.75
C THR A 249 3.39 -12.60 -16.13
N GLY A 250 2.74 -13.49 -16.89
CA GLY A 250 1.73 -14.40 -16.37
C GLY A 250 2.29 -15.41 -15.37
N VAL A 251 3.47 -15.99 -15.64
CA VAL A 251 4.17 -16.86 -14.67
C VAL A 251 4.54 -16.07 -13.42
N LEU A 252 5.04 -14.83 -13.57
CA LEU A 252 5.36 -13.97 -12.43
C LEU A 252 4.13 -13.62 -11.60
N ASP A 253 2.96 -13.45 -12.21
CA ASP A 253 1.71 -13.26 -11.45
C ASP A 253 1.34 -14.48 -10.61
N ILE A 254 1.46 -15.69 -11.15
CA ILE A 254 1.22 -16.94 -10.41
C ILE A 254 2.21 -17.05 -9.23
N LEU A 255 3.49 -16.77 -9.47
CA LEU A 255 4.51 -16.78 -8.43
C LEU A 255 4.26 -15.70 -7.37
N LEU A 256 3.82 -14.52 -7.79
CA LEU A 256 3.50 -13.43 -6.88
C LEU A 256 2.28 -13.78 -6.02
N ASP A 257 1.24 -14.38 -6.59
CA ASP A 257 0.06 -14.83 -5.87
C ASP A 257 0.41 -15.91 -4.83
N TRP A 258 1.18 -16.92 -5.24
CA TRP A 258 1.75 -17.91 -4.32
C TRP A 258 2.58 -17.24 -3.22
N ALA A 259 3.45 -16.29 -3.57
CA ALA A 259 4.27 -15.58 -2.60
C ALA A 259 3.43 -14.78 -1.58
N HIS A 260 2.31 -14.18 -1.99
CA HIS A 260 1.40 -13.48 -1.07
C HIS A 260 0.86 -14.41 0.01
N HIS A 261 0.40 -15.60 -0.37
CA HIS A 261 -0.21 -16.57 0.52
C HIS A 261 0.80 -17.26 1.46
N HIS A 262 2.03 -17.50 0.99
CA HIS A 262 2.97 -18.36 1.72
C HIS A 262 4.14 -17.60 2.37
N ILE A 263 4.64 -16.53 1.75
CA ILE A 263 5.89 -15.89 2.16
C ILE A 263 5.69 -14.45 2.61
N LEU A 264 5.10 -13.61 1.75
CA LEU A 264 5.10 -12.16 1.94
C LEU A 264 4.32 -11.72 3.17
N TRP A 265 3.21 -12.38 3.48
CA TRP A 265 2.45 -12.13 4.72
C TRP A 265 3.36 -12.21 5.96
N LYS A 266 4.21 -13.24 6.02
CA LYS A 266 5.10 -13.51 7.15
C LYS A 266 6.35 -12.66 7.10
N LEU A 267 6.97 -12.57 5.93
CA LEU A 267 8.21 -11.83 5.74
C LEU A 267 8.00 -10.35 6.04
N CYS A 268 6.90 -9.77 5.57
CA CYS A 268 6.61 -8.36 5.74
C CYS A 268 5.79 -8.05 7.00
N GLY A 269 5.41 -9.03 7.84
CA GLY A 269 4.61 -8.78 9.04
C GLY A 269 3.33 -8.00 8.78
N VAL A 270 2.61 -8.37 7.71
CA VAL A 270 1.46 -7.62 7.20
C VAL A 270 0.26 -7.78 8.14
N SER A 271 -0.50 -6.71 8.34
CA SER A 271 -1.69 -6.71 9.21
C SER A 271 -2.99 -7.01 8.46
N ALA A 272 -3.05 -6.65 7.17
CA ALA A 272 -4.21 -6.90 6.30
C ALA A 272 -3.80 -7.09 4.84
N ILE A 273 -4.62 -7.79 4.06
CA ILE A 273 -4.51 -7.81 2.59
C ILE A 273 -5.69 -7.01 2.03
N LEU A 274 -5.40 -6.03 1.18
CA LEU A 274 -6.41 -5.26 0.47
C LEU A 274 -6.60 -5.91 -0.90
N MET A 275 -7.68 -6.66 -1.03
CA MET A 275 -8.05 -7.32 -2.29
C MET A 275 -8.82 -6.36 -3.19
N GLN A 276 -8.53 -6.37 -4.48
CA GLN A 276 -9.36 -5.63 -5.44
C GLN A 276 -10.79 -6.20 -5.45
N LYS A 277 -11.77 -5.30 -5.37
CA LYS A 277 -13.20 -5.63 -5.26
C LYS A 277 -13.72 -6.62 -6.31
N ASP A 278 -13.20 -6.57 -7.54
CA ASP A 278 -13.69 -7.37 -8.66
C ASP A 278 -13.26 -8.85 -8.58
N TYR A 279 -12.47 -9.20 -7.55
CA TYR A 279 -11.95 -10.54 -7.30
C TYR A 279 -12.38 -11.10 -5.94
N ILE A 280 -13.35 -10.47 -5.27
CA ILE A 280 -13.96 -10.96 -4.04
C ILE A 280 -15.34 -11.52 -4.41
N SER A 281 -15.50 -12.84 -4.36
CA SER A 281 -16.76 -13.55 -4.61
C SER A 281 -17.61 -13.69 -3.36
#